data_AF-A0A844YDH5-F1
#
_entry.id   AF-A0A844YDH5-F1
#
_cell.length_a   1.000
_cell.length_b   1.000
_cell.length_c   1.000
_cell.angle_alpha   90.00
_cell.angle_beta   90.00
_cell.angle_gamma   90.00
#
_symmetry.space_group_name_H-M   'P 1'
#
loop_
_entity.id
_entity.type
_entity.pdbx_description
1 polymer ?
#
loop_
_entity_poly.entity_id
_entity_poly.type
_entity_poly.pdbx_seq_one_letter_code
_entity_poly.pdbx_strand_id
1 'polypeptide(L)'
;MTVHFAAARSRASSPLARIMGNARRGIPANDEPAAQTAIIDGLTEATLRHFAEHGLGAARAALDFAEQAREAGDIAESEYWVDMCRRLDTQAAVRFERSHEDLIG
;
A
#
# COMPACT_ATOMS: atom_id res chain seq x y z
N MET A 1 14.60 -60.65 -18.40
CA MET A 1 13.64 -59.56 -18.71
C MET A 1 14.42 -58.33 -19.10
N THR A 2 14.27 -57.86 -20.33
CA THR A 2 14.92 -56.64 -20.82
C THR A 2 13.95 -55.48 -20.69
N VAL A 3 14.37 -54.41 -20.02
CA VAL A 3 13.57 -53.18 -19.87
C VAL A 3 13.98 -52.21 -20.98
N HIS A 4 13.01 -51.76 -21.79
CA HIS A 4 13.22 -50.74 -22.81
C HIS A 4 12.89 -49.36 -22.24
N PHE A 5 13.84 -48.42 -22.30
CA PHE A 5 13.60 -47.01 -21.98
C PHE A 5 13.15 -46.24 -23.21
N ALA A 6 11.99 -45.59 -23.12
CA ALA A 6 11.55 -44.62 -24.13
C ALA A 6 12.24 -43.27 -23.89
N ALA A 7 12.79 -42.66 -24.93
CA ALA A 7 13.38 -41.33 -24.83
C ALA A 7 12.33 -40.28 -24.41
N ALA A 8 12.71 -39.37 -23.51
CA ALA A 8 11.84 -38.29 -23.06
C ALA A 8 11.37 -37.45 -24.25
N ARG A 9 10.05 -37.33 -24.42
CA ARG A 9 9.45 -36.52 -25.49
C ARG A 9 9.95 -35.09 -25.36
N SER A 10 10.37 -34.50 -26.48
CA SER A 10 11.02 -33.18 -26.50
C SER A 10 10.21 -32.13 -25.74
N ARG A 11 10.90 -31.22 -25.04
CA ARG A 11 10.32 -30.11 -24.26
C ARG A 11 9.36 -29.22 -25.09
N ALA A 12 9.41 -29.28 -26.42
CA ALA A 12 8.55 -28.50 -27.30
C ALA A 12 7.11 -29.05 -27.40
N SER A 13 6.84 -30.30 -27.03
CA SER A 13 5.54 -30.97 -27.26
C SER A 13 4.76 -31.31 -25.98
N SER A 14 5.31 -31.02 -24.79
CA SER A 14 4.63 -31.33 -23.53
C SER A 14 3.67 -30.20 -23.09
N PRO A 15 2.39 -30.48 -22.82
CA PRO A 15 1.47 -29.51 -22.21
C PRO A 15 2.00 -28.94 -20.89
N LEU A 16 2.68 -29.75 -20.08
CA LEU A 16 3.32 -29.31 -18.84
C LEU A 16 4.50 -28.36 -19.10
N ALA A 17 5.24 -28.53 -20.20
CA ALA A 17 6.33 -27.62 -20.54
C ALA A 17 5.85 -26.24 -21.00
N ARG A 18 4.64 -26.14 -21.56
CA ARG A 18 3.98 -24.84 -21.82
C ARG A 18 3.50 -24.17 -20.53
N ILE A 19 2.91 -24.95 -19.62
CA ILE A 19 2.41 -24.44 -18.33
C ILE A 19 3.58 -23.99 -17.44
N MET A 20 4.67 -24.76 -17.42
CA MET A 20 5.91 -24.41 -16.71
C MET A 20 6.88 -23.57 -17.55
N GLY A 21 6.44 -23.12 -18.73
CA GLY A 21 7.20 -22.29 -19.65
C GLY A 21 7.32 -20.88 -19.11
N ASN A 22 8.24 -20.72 -18.16
CA ASN A 22 8.79 -19.48 -17.61
C ASN A 22 7.85 -18.27 -17.74
N ALA A 23 6.91 -18.12 -16.80
CA ALA A 23 6.37 -16.80 -16.50
C ALA A 23 7.58 -15.90 -16.30
N ARG A 24 7.75 -14.90 -17.17
CA ARG A 24 8.83 -13.92 -17.04
C ARG A 24 8.75 -13.40 -15.61
N ARG A 25 9.74 -13.75 -14.78
CA ARG A 25 9.85 -13.16 -13.45
C ARG A 25 9.98 -11.67 -13.71
N GLY A 26 9.02 -10.90 -13.21
CA GLY A 26 9.15 -9.45 -13.23
C GLY A 26 10.45 -9.04 -12.56
N ILE A 27 10.93 -7.84 -12.89
CA ILE A 27 12.02 -7.21 -12.15
C ILE A 27 11.60 -7.22 -10.66
N PRO A 28 12.46 -7.65 -9.72
CA PRO A 28 12.18 -7.49 -8.31
C PRO A 28 11.75 -6.05 -8.04
N ALA A 29 10.73 -5.81 -7.22
CA ALA A 29 10.25 -4.45 -6.97
C ALA A 29 11.34 -3.49 -6.44
N ASN A 30 12.46 -4.04 -5.96
CA ASN A 30 13.63 -3.32 -5.47
C ASN A 30 14.68 -2.96 -6.54
N ASP A 31 14.61 -3.52 -7.75
CA ASP A 31 15.59 -3.33 -8.83
C ASP A 31 15.17 -2.25 -9.85
N GLU A 32 14.25 -1.36 -9.46
CA GLU A 32 13.97 -0.14 -10.23
C GLU A 32 15.27 0.69 -10.35
N PRO A 33 15.69 1.09 -11.56
CA PRO A 33 16.90 1.89 -11.75
C PRO A 33 16.72 3.22 -11.04
N ALA A 34 17.26 3.32 -9.82
CA ALA A 34 17.26 4.47 -8.93
C ALA A 34 16.04 5.37 -9.21
N ALA A 35 14.86 4.91 -8.77
CA ALA A 35 13.60 5.63 -8.86
C ALA A 35 13.88 7.12 -8.71
N GLN A 36 13.75 7.83 -9.84
CA GLN A 36 13.92 9.27 -10.00
C GLN A 36 13.65 9.95 -8.67
N THR A 37 14.69 10.45 -7.97
CA THR A 37 14.62 10.94 -6.57
C THR A 37 13.26 11.55 -6.33
N ALA A 38 12.35 10.76 -5.75
CA ALA A 38 10.96 11.17 -5.69
C ALA A 38 10.96 12.42 -4.81
N ILE A 39 10.51 13.54 -5.37
CA ILE A 39 10.35 14.76 -4.57
C ILE A 39 9.31 14.39 -3.53
N ILE A 40 9.77 14.11 -2.30
CA ILE A 40 8.92 13.84 -1.16
C ILE A 40 8.19 15.15 -0.90
N ASP A 41 6.89 15.17 -1.13
CA ASP A 41 6.08 16.34 -0.81
C ASP A 41 6.10 16.58 0.72
N GLY A 42 5.88 17.83 1.13
CA GLY A 42 5.97 18.20 2.55
C GLY A 42 5.02 17.41 3.45
N LEU A 43 3.87 16.99 2.92
CA LEU A 43 2.93 16.16 3.66
C LEU A 43 3.43 14.71 3.84
N THR A 44 4.17 14.12 2.88
CA THR A 44 4.79 12.79 3.07
C THR A 44 5.87 12.88 4.13
N GLU A 45 6.71 13.92 4.09
CA GLU A 45 7.73 14.12 5.13
C GLU A 45 7.10 14.24 6.52
N ALA A 46 6.06 15.08 6.66
CA ALA A 46 5.32 15.24 7.91
C ALA A 46 4.68 13.92 8.37
N THR A 47 4.09 13.16 7.45
CA THR A 47 3.50 11.84 7.72
C THR A 47 4.54 10.85 8.24
N LEU A 48 5.73 10.82 7.62
CA LEU A 48 6.82 9.94 8.04
C LEU A 48 7.39 10.35 9.40
N ARG A 49 7.48 11.66 9.68
CA ARG A 49 7.87 12.16 11.01
C ARG A 49 6.84 11.76 12.07
N HIS A 50 5.55 11.96 11.79
CA HIS A 50 4.45 11.53 12.65
C HIS A 50 4.48 10.01 12.91
N PHE A 51 4.76 9.23 11.87
CA PHE A 51 4.97 7.78 12.01
C PHE A 51 6.20 7.43 12.86
N ALA A 52 7.31 8.17 12.71
CA ALA A 52 8.50 7.95 13.54
C ALA A 52 8.23 8.22 15.02
N GLU A 53 7.35 9.16 15.35
CA GLU A 53 6.98 9.51 16.71
C GLU A 53 5.97 8.52 17.32
N HIS A 54 4.94 8.10 16.57
CA HIS A 54 3.82 7.31 17.07
C HIS A 54 3.84 5.83 16.66
N GLY A 55 4.71 5.43 15.74
CA GLY A 55 4.80 4.07 15.20
C GLY A 55 3.49 3.57 14.59
N LEU A 56 3.14 2.31 14.85
CA LEU A 56 1.90 1.69 14.34
C LEU A 56 0.61 2.39 14.84
N GLY A 57 0.70 3.20 15.90
CA GLY A 57 -0.40 4.02 16.40
C GLY A 57 -0.62 5.33 15.64
N ALA A 58 0.24 5.69 14.69
CA ALA A 58 0.23 6.99 14.03
C ALA A 58 -1.09 7.32 13.30
N ALA A 59 -1.69 6.34 12.61
CA ALA A 59 -2.97 6.52 11.94
C ALA A 59 -4.09 6.81 12.94
N ARG A 60 -4.09 6.12 14.09
CA ARG A 60 -5.08 6.35 15.15
C ARG A 60 -4.90 7.73 15.77
N ALA A 61 -3.67 8.12 16.09
CA ALA A 61 -3.35 9.43 16.63
C ALA A 61 -3.75 10.57 15.67
N ALA A 62 -3.54 10.39 14.36
CA ALA A 62 -3.98 11.37 13.37
C ALA A 62 -5.51 11.53 13.37
N LEU A 63 -6.28 10.44 13.46
CA LEU A 63 -7.74 10.54 13.56
C LEU A 63 -8.20 11.18 14.88
N ASP A 64 -7.54 10.90 16.00
CA ASP A 64 -7.87 11.53 17.28
C ASP A 64 -7.61 13.06 17.23
N PHE A 65 -6.57 13.52 16.50
CA PHE A 65 -6.35 14.95 16.23
C PHE A 65 -7.35 15.54 15.25
N ALA A 66 -7.74 14.78 14.22
CA ALA A 66 -8.80 15.21 13.30
C ALA A 66 -10.12 15.45 14.04
N GLU A 67 -10.50 14.55 14.94
CA GLU A 67 -11.70 14.68 15.77
C GLU A 67 -11.65 15.94 16.65
N GLN A 68 -10.53 16.16 17.34
CA GLN A 68 -10.31 17.38 18.16
C GLN A 68 -10.41 18.67 17.33
N ALA A 69 -9.81 18.69 16.13
CA ALA A 69 -9.88 19.84 15.24
C ALA A 69 -11.32 20.11 14.77
N ARG A 70 -12.10 19.06 14.46
CA ARG A 70 -13.54 19.21 14.12
C ARG A 70 -14.34 19.74 15.30
N GLU A 71 -14.11 19.22 16.51
CA GLU A 71 -14.77 19.69 17.73
C GLU A 71 -14.47 21.18 18.01
N ALA A 72 -13.25 21.62 17.68
CA ALA A 72 -12.84 23.03 17.73
C ALA A 72 -13.40 23.88 16.57
N GLY A 73 -14.04 23.26 15.57
CA GLY A 73 -14.54 23.93 14.37
C GLY A 73 -13.47 24.25 13.32
N ASP A 74 -12.25 23.76 13.48
CA ASP A 74 -11.18 23.90 12.50
C ASP A 74 -11.24 22.77 11.47
N ILE A 75 -11.99 23.03 10.40
CA ILE A 75 -12.16 22.08 9.31
C ILE A 75 -10.84 21.87 8.54
N ALA A 76 -10.02 22.91 8.39
CA ALA A 76 -8.78 22.82 7.63
C ALA A 76 -7.75 21.94 8.36
N GLU A 77 -7.62 22.11 9.67
CA GLU A 77 -6.77 21.25 10.49
C GLU A 77 -7.30 19.81 10.53
N SER A 78 -8.62 19.62 10.63
CA SER A 78 -9.21 18.29 10.52
C SER A 78 -8.87 17.61 9.18
N GLU A 79 -9.03 18.31 8.06
CA GLU A 79 -8.74 17.76 6.73
C GLU A 79 -7.27 17.38 6.60
N TYR A 80 -6.36 18.20 7.14
CA TYR A 80 -4.93 17.92 7.18
C TYR A 80 -4.62 16.60 7.89
N TRP A 81 -5.23 16.38 9.07
CA TRP A 81 -5.04 15.14 9.83
C TRP A 81 -5.66 13.92 9.15
N VAL A 82 -6.79 14.09 8.47
CA VAL A 82 -7.41 13.02 7.65
C VAL A 82 -6.54 12.66 6.45
N ASP A 83 -5.95 13.64 5.77
CA ASP A 83 -5.03 13.41 4.66
C ASP A 83 -3.74 12.71 5.10
N MET A 84 -3.22 13.05 6.28
CA MET A 84 -2.10 12.32 6.88
C MET A 84 -2.50 10.87 7.20
N CYS A 85 -3.69 10.66 7.81
CA CYS A 85 -4.21 9.32 8.04
C CYS A 85 -4.36 8.54 6.73
N ARG A 86 -4.83 9.18 5.65
CA ARG A 86 -5.05 8.53 4.35
C ARG A 86 -3.76 7.97 3.75
N ARG A 87 -2.63 8.62 4.00
CA ARG A 87 -1.28 8.17 3.59
C ARG A 87 -0.77 6.98 4.40
N LEU A 88 -1.25 6.80 5.63
CA LEU A 88 -0.90 5.68 6.52
C LEU A 88 -1.87 4.50 6.39
N ASP A 89 -3.18 4.79 6.45
CA ASP A 89 -4.29 3.85 6.37
C ASP A 89 -5.49 4.53 5.68
N THR A 90 -5.62 4.28 4.38
CA THR A 90 -6.72 4.80 3.56
C THR A 90 -8.10 4.31 4.04
N GLN A 91 -8.21 3.10 4.57
CA GLN A 91 -9.51 2.54 5.02
C GLN A 91 -9.95 3.15 6.34
N ALA A 92 -9.02 3.49 7.23
CA ALA A 92 -9.33 4.24 8.44
C ALA A 92 -9.86 5.65 8.11
N ALA A 93 -9.19 6.37 7.20
CA ALA A 93 -9.62 7.71 6.76
C ALA A 93 -11.04 7.70 6.15
N VAL A 94 -11.32 6.77 5.23
CA VAL A 94 -12.65 6.65 4.61
C VAL A 94 -13.75 6.35 5.62
N ARG A 95 -13.47 5.50 6.63
CA ARG A 95 -14.43 5.22 7.72
C ARG A 95 -14.72 6.47 8.56
N PHE A 96 -13.69 7.24 8.86
CA PHE A 96 -13.83 8.49 9.60
C PHE A 96 -14.70 9.50 8.84
N GLU A 97 -14.40 9.73 7.56
CA GLU A 97 -15.17 10.65 6.71
C GLU A 97 -16.65 10.26 6.65
N ARG A 98 -16.94 8.97 6.42
CA ARG A 98 -18.32 8.47 6.39
C ARG A 98 -19.05 8.69 7.72
N SER A 99 -18.40 8.39 8.84
CA SER A 99 -19.02 8.57 10.18
C SER A 99 -19.39 10.01 10.47
N HIS A 100 -18.68 10.98 9.87
CA HIS A 100 -18.96 12.40 10.03
C HIS A 100 -19.91 12.97 8.98
N GLU A 101 -20.05 12.35 7.81
CA GLU A 101 -21.13 12.66 6.86
C GLU A 101 -22.50 12.26 7.44
N ASP A 102 -22.58 11.09 8.08
CA ASP A 102 -23.80 10.57 8.71
C ASP A 102 -24.26 11.41 9.93
N LEU A 103 -23.38 12.23 10.51
CA LEU A 103 -23.70 13.16 11.61
C LEU A 103 -24.30 14.49 11.15
N ILE A 104 -24.20 14.81 9.85
CA ILE A 104 -24.68 16.07 9.26
C ILE A 104 -26.02 15.87 8.50
N GLY A 105 -26.35 14.64 8.11
CA GLY A 105 -27.61 14.25 7.46
C GLY A 105 -28.73 13.92 8.44
#